data_AF-A0A011NG40-F1
#
_entry.id   AF-A0A011NG40-F1
#
_cell.length_a   1.000
_cell.length_b   1.000
_cell.length_c   1.000
_cell.angle_alpha   90.00
_cell.angle_beta   90.00
_cell.angle_gamma   90.00
#
_symmetry.space_group_name_H-M   'P 1'
#
loop_
_entity.id
_entity.type
_entity.pdbx_description
1 polymer ?
#
loop_
_entity_poly.entity_id
_entity_poly.type
_entity_poly.pdbx_seq_one_letter_code
_entity_poly.pdbx_strand_id
1 'polypeptide(L)'
;MNKGRCFLASLALALGLALASPAGAESVRLVFVGDVMLDDGPGRLISRGGDPLAGFASQLQDADYSIGNLECPIATQGQALESKIYSFRADPRVVPLLKGRFDALAVANNHSGDYGQAAFLETLDHLAGQGIEAFGGGRNLEEAHRPLWIARGGLRIAVLAYNEFKPRSFEAGADWPGIAWSEDSQVVADIRAARAAGADLVIPFMHWGWEREEQPSERQRQLARTMIDAGADVVVGGHPHVTQGAEYYRGKLIVYSLGNFVFDGFDNAATRTGWLLRLTLDKSGLLAWETLAAHMDDDGSPQPMAGATSPCGRAGDSVVSECVNKP
;
A
#
# COMPACT_ATOMS: atom_id res chain seq x y z
N MET A 1 -12.39 -65.40 56.27
CA MET A 1 -11.04 -64.86 55.97
C MET A 1 -10.69 -65.34 54.56
N ASN A 2 -11.17 -64.70 53.49
CA ASN A 2 -10.78 -63.43 52.85
C ASN A 2 -9.33 -63.39 52.33
N LYS A 3 -9.21 -62.81 51.12
CA LYS A 3 -8.04 -62.58 50.23
C LYS A 3 -7.90 -63.67 49.15
N GLY A 4 -8.16 -63.45 47.86
CA GLY A 4 -8.29 -62.22 47.08
C GLY A 4 -7.51 -62.43 45.79
N ARG A 5 -8.16 -62.92 44.72
CA ARG A 5 -7.54 -63.11 43.40
C ARG A 5 -7.46 -61.77 42.69
N CYS A 6 -6.26 -61.22 42.54
CA CYS A 6 -5.98 -60.07 41.68
C CYS A 6 -5.97 -60.52 40.21
N PHE A 7 -6.92 -60.02 39.42
CA PHE A 7 -6.85 -60.00 37.96
C PHE A 7 -5.93 -58.85 37.54
N LEU A 8 -4.82 -59.16 36.88
CA LEU A 8 -4.01 -58.17 36.16
C LEU A 8 -4.67 -57.92 34.80
N ALA A 9 -5.39 -56.82 34.68
CA ALA A 9 -5.88 -56.31 33.40
C ALA A 9 -4.72 -55.55 32.72
N SER A 10 -4.19 -56.11 31.63
CA SER A 10 -3.22 -55.42 30.78
C SER A 10 -3.92 -54.29 30.02
N LEU A 11 -3.72 -53.05 30.47
CA LEU A 11 -4.18 -51.86 29.77
C LEU A 11 -3.22 -51.57 28.61
N ALA A 12 -3.59 -51.94 27.39
CA ALA A 12 -2.86 -51.54 26.20
C ALA A 12 -3.08 -50.03 25.97
N LEU A 13 -2.08 -49.22 26.31
CA LEU A 13 -2.09 -47.79 26.04
C LEU A 13 -1.83 -47.58 24.54
N ALA A 14 -2.89 -47.39 23.76
CA ALA A 14 -2.78 -46.95 22.38
C ALA A 14 -2.27 -45.51 22.36
N LEU A 15 -0.97 -45.33 22.15
CA LEU A 15 -0.39 -44.02 21.84
C LEU A 15 -0.86 -43.62 20.45
N GLY A 16 -1.96 -42.85 20.37
CA GLY A 16 -2.33 -42.17 19.14
C GLY A 16 -1.25 -41.14 18.82
N LEU A 17 -0.41 -41.41 17.82
CA LEU A 17 0.32 -40.34 17.15
C LEU A 17 -0.74 -39.47 16.45
N ALA A 18 -1.11 -38.37 17.10
CA ALA A 18 -1.71 -37.25 16.40
C ALA A 18 -0.64 -36.72 15.45
N LEU A 19 -0.70 -37.16 14.18
CA LEU A 19 -0.04 -36.47 13.09
C LEU A 19 -0.61 -35.05 13.09
N ALA A 20 0.14 -34.10 13.64
CA ALA A 20 -0.13 -32.70 13.42
C ALA A 20 -0.08 -32.50 11.91
N SER A 21 -1.23 -32.28 11.28
CA SER A 21 -1.29 -31.73 9.94
C SER A 21 -0.39 -30.50 9.94
N PRO A 22 0.48 -30.30 8.92
CA PRO A 22 1.19 -29.03 8.81
C PRO A 22 0.10 -27.96 8.83
N ALA A 23 0.21 -26.99 9.75
CA ALA A 23 -0.67 -25.83 9.73
C ALA A 23 -0.63 -25.29 8.30
N GLY A 24 -1.74 -25.40 7.58
CA GLY A 24 -1.85 -24.85 6.23
C GLY A 24 -1.46 -23.38 6.34
N ALA A 25 -0.59 -22.90 5.45
CA ALA A 25 -0.17 -21.51 5.47
C ALA A 25 -1.43 -20.62 5.46
N GLU A 26 -1.57 -19.79 6.49
CA GLU A 26 -2.71 -18.89 6.62
C GLU A 26 -2.56 -17.79 5.57
N SER A 27 -3.60 -17.60 4.74
CA SER A 27 -3.57 -16.54 3.74
C SER A 27 -3.69 -15.18 4.41
N VAL A 28 -2.90 -14.20 3.95
CA VAL A 28 -2.92 -12.80 4.42
C VAL A 28 -3.59 -11.93 3.36
N ARG A 29 -4.46 -11.03 3.79
CA ARG A 29 -5.13 -10.02 2.95
C ARG A 29 -4.49 -8.67 3.16
N LEU A 30 -3.77 -8.19 2.14
CA LEU A 30 -3.29 -6.81 2.09
C LEU A 30 -4.24 -5.97 1.26
N VAL A 31 -4.48 -4.74 1.70
CA VAL A 31 -5.18 -3.73 0.91
C VAL A 31 -4.23 -2.59 0.59
N PHE A 32 -4.24 -2.17 -0.67
CA PHE A 32 -3.58 -0.96 -1.16
C PHE A 32 -4.63 0.00 -1.69
N VAL A 33 -4.50 1.27 -1.35
CA VAL A 33 -5.24 2.35 -1.97
C VAL A 33 -4.27 3.32 -2.63
N GLY A 34 -4.77 4.07 -3.61
CA GLY A 34 -3.99 5.09 -4.28
C GLY A 34 -3.83 6.36 -3.45
N ASP A 35 -3.98 7.50 -4.11
CA ASP A 35 -3.59 8.78 -3.56
C ASP A 35 -4.56 9.28 -2.47
N VAL A 36 -4.01 9.59 -1.29
CA VAL A 36 -4.71 10.10 -0.12
C VAL A 36 -4.17 11.49 0.19
N MET A 37 -4.86 12.51 -0.31
CA MET A 37 -4.61 13.93 -0.11
C MET A 37 -5.65 14.47 0.88
N LEU A 38 -5.20 14.85 2.08
CA LEU A 38 -6.07 15.20 3.23
C LEU A 38 -6.16 16.70 3.49
N ASP A 39 -5.66 17.52 2.57
CA ASP A 39 -5.88 18.96 2.54
C ASP A 39 -7.21 19.27 1.83
N ASP A 40 -7.49 20.54 1.57
CA ASP A 40 -8.60 21.02 0.73
C ASP A 40 -9.97 20.39 1.04
N GLY A 41 -10.63 19.73 0.09
CA GLY A 41 -11.98 19.17 0.24
C GLY A 41 -12.06 18.20 1.40
N PRO A 42 -11.23 17.13 1.40
CA PRO A 42 -11.14 16.19 2.50
C PRO A 42 -10.82 16.88 3.83
N GLY A 43 -9.84 17.81 3.86
CA GLY A 43 -9.49 18.56 5.07
C GLY A 43 -10.65 19.41 5.61
N ARG A 44 -11.41 20.07 4.72
CA ARG A 44 -12.62 20.85 5.07
C ARG A 44 -13.73 19.94 5.59
N LEU A 45 -13.96 18.78 4.98
CA LEU A 45 -14.93 17.80 5.47
C LEU A 45 -14.60 17.36 6.90
N ILE A 46 -13.33 16.99 7.14
CA ILE A 46 -12.83 16.60 8.46
C ILE A 46 -13.00 17.73 9.47
N SER A 47 -12.71 18.97 9.08
CA SER A 47 -12.85 20.13 9.97
C SER A 47 -14.29 20.36 10.47
N ARG A 48 -15.29 19.87 9.73
CA ARG A 48 -16.72 19.94 10.07
C ARG A 48 -17.24 18.65 10.73
N GLY A 49 -16.36 17.70 11.05
CA GLY A 49 -16.68 16.44 11.72
C GLY A 49 -17.08 15.30 10.79
N GLY A 50 -16.85 15.42 9.47
CA GLY A 50 -17.03 14.32 8.53
C GLY A 50 -15.86 13.34 8.50
N ASP A 51 -16.09 12.16 7.92
CA ASP A 51 -15.08 11.12 7.68
C ASP A 51 -15.04 10.79 6.18
N PRO A 52 -14.00 11.20 5.43
CA PRO A 52 -13.92 10.91 4.00
C PRO A 52 -13.81 9.40 3.72
N LEU A 53 -13.31 8.60 4.66
CA LEU A 53 -13.08 7.16 4.48
C LEU A 53 -14.31 6.32 4.84
N ALA A 54 -15.42 6.94 5.25
CA ALA A 54 -16.61 6.22 5.70
C ALA A 54 -17.15 5.22 4.66
N GLY A 55 -17.10 5.56 3.37
CA GLY A 55 -17.58 4.70 2.28
C GLY A 55 -16.81 3.38 2.12
N PHE A 56 -15.54 3.35 2.54
CA PHE A 56 -14.66 2.18 2.45
C PHE A 56 -14.24 1.61 3.82
N ALA A 57 -14.90 2.07 4.89
CA ALA A 57 -14.60 1.72 6.27
C ALA A 57 -14.53 0.19 6.50
N SER A 58 -15.49 -0.56 5.95
CA SER A 58 -15.57 -2.01 6.14
C SER A 58 -14.51 -2.76 5.34
N GLN A 59 -14.22 -2.31 4.11
CA GLN A 59 -13.21 -2.93 3.24
C GLN A 59 -11.80 -2.75 3.80
N LEU A 60 -11.51 -1.59 4.40
CA LEU A 60 -10.24 -1.33 5.09
C LEU A 60 -10.11 -2.13 6.40
N GLN A 61 -11.22 -2.30 7.14
CA GLN A 61 -11.25 -3.08 8.39
C GLN A 61 -11.18 -4.60 8.18
N ASP A 62 -11.63 -5.12 7.03
CA ASP A 62 -11.56 -6.55 6.70
C ASP A 62 -10.15 -6.98 6.25
N ALA A 63 -9.24 -6.04 5.99
CA ALA A 63 -7.86 -6.36 5.65
C ALA A 63 -7.05 -6.78 6.90
N ASP A 64 -6.05 -7.64 6.70
CA ASP A 64 -5.06 -7.96 7.74
C ASP A 64 -3.99 -6.86 7.88
N TYR A 65 -3.84 -6.05 6.82
CA TYR A 65 -2.98 -4.87 6.77
C TYR A 65 -3.41 -3.93 5.63
N SER A 66 -3.61 -2.64 5.92
CA SER A 66 -4.07 -1.62 4.98
C SER A 66 -3.00 -0.55 4.72
N ILE A 67 -2.74 -0.27 3.44
CA ILE A 67 -1.65 0.59 2.94
C ILE A 67 -2.22 1.64 1.99
N GLY A 68 -1.74 2.88 2.07
CA GLY A 68 -2.09 3.95 1.10
C GLY A 68 -0.89 4.83 0.74
N ASN A 69 -1.06 5.73 -0.23
CA ASN A 69 -0.08 6.78 -0.53
C ASN A 69 -0.55 8.10 0.09
N LEU A 70 0.17 8.63 1.10
CA LEU A 70 -0.15 9.92 1.71
C LEU A 70 0.42 11.05 0.86
N GLU A 71 -0.40 11.67 0.03
CA GLU A 71 0.01 12.64 -0.99
C GLU A 71 -0.02 14.10 -0.52
N CYS A 72 0.27 14.31 0.76
CA CYS A 72 0.49 15.64 1.32
C CYS A 72 1.25 15.55 2.65
N PRO A 73 2.06 16.56 3.02
CA PRO A 73 2.54 16.70 4.38
C PRO A 73 1.36 16.97 5.33
N ILE A 74 1.45 16.41 6.53
CA ILE A 74 0.59 16.73 7.66
C ILE A 74 1.43 17.55 8.64
N ALA A 75 1.23 18.87 8.66
CA ALA A 75 2.14 19.75 9.37
C ALA A 75 1.52 21.09 9.73
N THR A 76 2.07 21.71 10.77
CA THR A 76 1.82 23.13 11.10
C THR A 76 2.99 24.02 10.70
N GLN A 77 4.19 23.45 10.57
CA GLN A 77 5.40 24.19 10.22
C GLN A 77 5.73 24.14 8.72
N GLY A 78 6.85 24.78 8.36
CA GLY A 78 7.33 24.85 6.98
C GLY A 78 6.74 26.01 6.18
N GLN A 79 7.30 26.22 4.99
CA GLN A 79 6.86 27.22 4.03
C GLN A 79 6.64 26.53 2.70
N ALA A 80 5.52 26.85 2.04
CA ALA A 80 5.24 26.35 0.71
C ALA A 80 6.38 26.73 -0.24
N LEU A 81 6.81 25.79 -1.07
CA LEU A 81 7.86 26.05 -2.03
C LEU A 81 7.33 26.91 -3.18
N GLU A 82 7.92 28.09 -3.36
CA GLU A 82 7.48 29.07 -4.37
C GLU A 82 7.47 28.51 -5.80
N SER A 83 8.32 27.53 -6.10
CA SER A 83 8.41 26.90 -7.42
C SER A 83 7.30 25.88 -7.72
N LYS A 84 6.49 25.51 -6.73
CA LYS A 84 5.43 24.50 -6.87
C LYS A 84 4.10 25.18 -7.22
N ILE A 85 3.51 24.75 -8.32
CA ILE A 85 2.21 25.25 -8.80
C ILE A 85 1.08 24.85 -7.85
N TYR A 86 1.15 23.63 -7.32
CA TYR A 86 0.23 23.10 -6.32
C TYR A 86 1.03 22.65 -5.10
N SER A 87 0.64 23.15 -3.94
CA SER A 87 1.23 22.78 -2.65
C SER A 87 0.11 22.42 -1.68
N PHE A 88 0.16 21.21 -1.13
CA PHE A 88 -0.83 20.73 -0.17
C PHE A 88 -0.21 20.63 1.23
N ARG A 89 -0.98 20.92 2.26
CA ARG A 89 -0.62 20.66 3.66
C ARG A 89 -1.86 20.45 4.51
N ALA A 90 -2.07 19.19 4.87
CA ALA A 90 -3.14 18.83 5.77
C ALA A 90 -2.85 19.31 7.20
N ASP A 91 -3.89 19.78 7.88
CA ASP A 91 -3.84 20.12 9.31
C ASP A 91 -3.72 18.83 10.15
N PRO A 92 -2.88 18.77 11.21
CA PRO A 92 -2.74 17.56 12.03
C PRO A 92 -4.02 16.99 12.64
N ARG A 93 -5.14 17.73 12.65
CA ARG A 93 -6.46 17.21 13.01
C ARG A 93 -6.91 16.01 12.17
N VAL A 94 -6.35 15.79 10.99
CA VAL A 94 -6.72 14.64 10.13
C VAL A 94 -6.18 13.31 10.65
N VAL A 95 -5.09 13.36 11.42
CA VAL A 95 -4.30 12.20 11.84
C VAL A 95 -5.13 11.16 12.62
N PRO A 96 -6.01 11.55 13.58
CA PRO A 96 -6.85 10.58 14.29
C PRO A 96 -7.81 9.79 13.39
N LEU A 97 -8.22 10.32 12.22
CA LEU A 97 -9.11 9.61 11.29
C LEU A 97 -8.40 8.50 10.52
N LEU A 98 -7.07 8.57 10.39
CA LEU A 98 -6.27 7.54 9.73
C LEU A 98 -6.08 6.31 10.62
N LYS A 99 -6.18 6.49 11.94
CA LYS A 99 -6.02 5.42 12.92
C LYS A 99 -7.10 4.36 12.75
N GLY A 100 -6.69 3.11 12.58
CA GLY A 100 -7.60 1.99 12.35
C GLY A 100 -8.22 1.98 10.94
N ARG A 101 -7.77 2.86 10.05
CA ARG A 101 -8.03 2.82 8.61
C ARG A 101 -6.81 2.33 7.83
N PHE A 102 -5.63 2.79 8.23
CA PHE A 102 -4.35 2.41 7.66
C PHE A 102 -3.39 1.92 8.74
N ASP A 103 -2.65 0.87 8.42
CA ASP A 103 -1.51 0.40 9.21
C ASP A 103 -0.23 1.09 8.75
N ALA A 104 -0.11 1.39 7.45
CA ALA A 104 1.02 2.11 6.89
C ALA A 104 0.64 3.07 5.77
N LEU A 105 1.44 4.12 5.59
CA LEU A 105 1.32 5.08 4.51
C LEU A 105 2.68 5.28 3.83
N ALA A 106 2.68 5.14 2.51
CA ALA A 106 3.82 5.54 1.69
C ALA A 106 3.88 7.06 1.65
N VAL A 107 5.09 7.60 1.78
CA VAL A 107 5.39 9.03 1.67
C VAL A 107 6.37 9.32 0.53
N ALA A 108 6.64 8.33 -0.32
CA ALA A 108 7.48 8.52 -1.51
C ALA A 108 6.66 9.12 -2.65
N ASN A 109 6.37 10.42 -2.60
CA ASN A 109 5.64 11.10 -3.66
C ASN A 109 6.12 12.53 -3.88
N ASN A 110 5.66 13.11 -4.98
CA ASN A 110 6.02 14.46 -5.40
C ASN A 110 5.48 15.54 -4.46
N HIS A 111 4.54 15.28 -3.55
CA HIS A 111 3.93 16.28 -2.65
C HIS A 111 4.48 16.27 -1.22
N SER A 112 5.20 15.23 -0.82
CA SER A 112 5.70 15.06 0.55
C SER A 112 6.64 16.18 1.03
N GLY A 113 7.31 16.87 0.10
CA GLY A 113 8.22 17.98 0.39
C GLY A 113 7.62 19.38 0.18
N ASP A 114 6.31 19.52 -0.06
CA ASP A 114 5.68 20.78 -0.45
C ASP A 114 5.96 21.95 0.50
N TYR A 115 6.09 21.66 1.81
CA TYR A 115 6.39 22.63 2.86
C TYR A 115 7.80 22.46 3.45
N GLY A 116 8.67 21.74 2.74
CA GLY A 116 10.06 21.50 3.11
C GLY A 116 10.27 20.41 4.16
N GLN A 117 11.54 20.17 4.47
CA GLN A 117 12.00 19.06 5.31
C GLN A 117 11.42 19.07 6.74
N ALA A 118 11.19 20.25 7.32
CA ALA A 118 10.61 20.35 8.66
C ALA A 118 9.16 19.84 8.69
N ALA A 119 8.35 20.21 7.69
CA ALA A 119 6.98 19.71 7.55
C ALA A 119 6.95 18.21 7.25
N PHE A 120 7.87 17.73 6.42
CA PHE A 120 8.03 16.30 6.15
C PHE A 120 8.33 15.50 7.43
N LEU A 121 9.30 15.95 8.23
CA LEU A 121 9.61 15.30 9.52
C LEU A 121 8.43 15.34 10.50
N GLU A 122 7.71 16.46 10.57
CA GLU A 122 6.50 16.58 11.38
C GLU A 122 5.44 15.55 10.96
N THR A 123 5.32 15.31 9.65
CA THR A 123 4.41 14.30 9.09
C THR A 123 4.78 12.90 9.59
N LEU A 124 6.07 12.53 9.52
CA LEU A 124 6.55 11.24 10.03
C LEU A 124 6.26 11.08 11.53
N ASP A 125 6.46 12.13 12.31
CA ASP A 125 6.23 12.13 13.76
C ASP A 125 4.74 11.99 14.10
N HIS A 126 3.86 12.67 13.35
CA HIS A 126 2.40 12.57 13.52
C HIS A 126 1.88 11.14 13.22
N LEU A 127 2.36 10.53 12.14
CA LEU A 127 2.00 9.16 11.77
C LEU A 127 2.48 8.16 12.84
N ALA A 128 3.74 8.26 13.23
CA ALA A 128 4.32 7.41 14.28
C ALA A 128 3.56 7.57 15.61
N GLY A 129 3.14 8.79 15.96
CA GLY A 129 2.34 9.09 17.15
C GLY A 129 0.98 8.38 17.21
N GLN A 130 0.43 7.95 16.07
CA GLN A 130 -0.79 7.12 16.02
C GLN A 130 -0.54 5.64 15.78
N GLY A 131 0.72 5.22 15.67
CA GLY A 131 1.09 3.85 15.34
C GLY A 131 0.88 3.50 13.87
N ILE A 132 0.90 4.49 12.98
CA ILE A 132 0.87 4.29 11.53
C ILE A 132 2.31 4.32 11.02
N GLU A 133 2.73 3.28 10.32
CA GLU A 133 4.10 3.20 9.78
C GLU A 133 4.23 4.06 8.51
N ALA A 134 5.19 4.97 8.50
CA ALA A 134 5.59 5.69 7.29
C ALA A 134 6.73 4.94 6.59
N PHE A 135 6.69 4.84 5.25
CA PHE A 135 7.75 4.21 4.46
C PHE A 135 7.94 4.89 3.09
N GLY A 136 9.07 4.63 2.43
CA GLY A 136 9.46 5.36 1.21
C GLY A 136 9.98 6.78 1.48
N GLY A 137 10.32 7.07 2.73
CA GLY A 137 10.87 8.34 3.17
C GLY A 137 11.33 8.24 4.61
N GLY A 138 12.22 9.14 5.01
CA GLY A 138 12.88 9.02 6.30
C GLY A 138 13.76 10.21 6.65
N ARG A 139 14.47 10.10 7.78
CA ARG A 139 15.37 11.16 8.27
C ARG A 139 16.67 11.26 7.48
N ASN A 140 16.96 10.27 6.65
CA ASN A 140 18.10 10.15 5.76
C ASN A 140 17.80 9.11 4.67
N LEU A 141 18.76 8.91 3.75
CA LEU A 141 18.67 8.00 2.61
C LEU A 141 18.48 6.54 3.04
N GLU A 142 19.15 6.09 4.09
CA GLU A 142 19.02 4.71 4.60
C GLU A 142 17.60 4.44 5.09
N GLU A 143 17.04 5.36 5.90
CA GLU A 143 15.66 5.25 6.37
C GLU A 143 14.65 5.35 5.23
N ALA A 144 14.87 6.24 4.26
CA ALA A 144 13.97 6.42 3.14
C ALA A 144 13.84 5.15 2.28
N HIS A 145 14.95 4.45 2.07
CA HIS A 145 15.00 3.19 1.32
C HIS A 145 14.69 1.95 2.16
N ARG A 146 14.43 2.09 3.46
CA ARG A 146 14.11 0.96 4.33
C ARG A 146 12.74 0.39 3.97
N PRO A 147 12.62 -0.94 3.73
CA PRO A 147 11.32 -1.55 3.51
C PRO A 147 10.43 -1.44 4.74
N LEU A 148 9.14 -1.26 4.49
CA LEU A 148 8.10 -1.64 5.44
C LEU A 148 8.09 -3.16 5.56
N TRP A 149 8.23 -3.68 6.78
CA TRP A 149 8.24 -5.12 7.06
C TRP A 149 6.93 -5.57 7.69
N ILE A 150 6.13 -6.32 6.95
CA ILE A 150 4.85 -6.84 7.44
C ILE A 150 5.03 -8.31 7.83
N ALA A 151 4.77 -8.64 9.09
CA ALA A 151 4.75 -10.00 9.60
C ALA A 151 3.32 -10.40 10.00
N ARG A 152 2.66 -11.23 9.17
CA ARG A 152 1.26 -11.68 9.33
C ARG A 152 1.09 -13.08 8.74
N GLY A 153 0.23 -13.93 9.31
CA GLY A 153 -0.05 -15.28 8.77
C GLY A 153 1.19 -16.17 8.57
N GLY A 154 2.27 -15.93 9.33
CA GLY A 154 3.57 -16.58 9.13
C GLY A 154 4.37 -16.10 7.91
N LEU A 155 3.88 -15.13 7.15
CA LEU A 155 4.60 -14.43 6.07
C LEU A 155 5.42 -13.27 6.62
N ARG A 156 6.54 -13.01 5.95
CA ARG A 156 7.34 -11.80 6.08
C ARG A 156 7.39 -11.10 4.71
N ILE A 157 6.66 -10.00 4.59
CA ILE A 157 6.48 -9.26 3.35
C ILE A 157 7.27 -7.95 3.46
N ALA A 158 8.06 -7.63 2.44
CA ALA A 158 8.74 -6.35 2.32
C ALA A 158 7.99 -5.47 1.32
N VAL A 159 7.55 -4.28 1.74
CA VAL A 159 6.98 -3.27 0.86
C VAL A 159 7.96 -2.10 0.75
N LEU A 160 8.29 -1.74 -0.49
CA LEU A 160 9.21 -0.64 -0.81
C LEU A 160 8.41 0.45 -1.52
N ALA A 161 8.70 1.74 -1.29
CA ALA A 161 8.04 2.82 -2.02
C ALA A 161 9.05 3.81 -2.58
N TYR A 162 8.76 4.33 -3.77
CA TYR A 162 9.63 5.26 -4.50
C TYR A 162 8.85 6.30 -5.30
N ASN A 163 9.45 7.48 -5.46
CA ASN A 163 8.96 8.55 -6.31
C ASN A 163 9.81 8.69 -7.59
N GLU A 164 9.19 8.72 -8.76
CA GLU A 164 9.84 9.05 -10.05
C GLU A 164 9.39 10.42 -10.61
N PHE A 165 8.50 11.13 -9.91
CA PHE A 165 7.93 12.38 -10.37
C PHE A 165 8.51 13.61 -9.67
N LYS A 166 8.67 14.71 -10.43
CA LYS A 166 9.36 15.92 -9.97
C LYS A 166 8.63 16.61 -8.81
N PRO A 167 9.36 17.33 -7.92
CA PRO A 167 10.78 17.65 -8.01
C PRO A 167 11.69 16.64 -7.30
N ARG A 168 12.89 16.42 -7.86
CA ARG A 168 13.91 15.55 -7.25
C ARG A 168 14.51 16.15 -5.98
N SER A 169 14.36 17.45 -5.75
CA SER A 169 14.87 18.11 -4.54
C SER A 169 14.29 17.57 -3.23
N PHE A 170 13.26 16.71 -3.28
CA PHE A 170 12.68 16.05 -2.10
C PHE A 170 13.40 14.77 -1.71
N GLU A 171 14.33 14.29 -2.53
CA GLU A 171 15.14 13.10 -2.27
C GLU A 171 15.91 13.23 -0.94
N ALA A 172 15.84 12.17 -0.14
CA ALA A 172 16.63 12.05 1.08
C ALA A 172 18.13 11.95 0.74
N GLY A 173 18.97 12.52 1.59
CA GLY A 173 20.42 12.40 1.46
C GLY A 173 21.04 11.62 2.59
N ALA A 174 22.37 11.54 2.61
CA ALA A 174 23.11 10.80 3.62
C ALA A 174 22.75 11.23 5.06
N ASP A 175 22.51 12.53 5.26
CA ASP A 175 22.28 13.15 6.57
C ASP A 175 21.13 14.18 6.57
N TRP A 176 20.29 14.20 5.54
CA TRP A 176 19.09 15.04 5.49
C TRP A 176 17.82 14.27 5.11
N PRO A 177 16.66 14.69 5.64
CA PRO A 177 15.41 13.96 5.45
C PRO A 177 14.84 14.16 4.04
N GLY A 178 14.02 13.20 3.62
CA GLY A 178 13.33 13.24 2.35
C GLY A 178 12.72 11.90 1.98
N ILE A 179 12.37 11.79 0.71
CA ILE A 179 11.74 10.61 0.12
C ILE A 179 12.77 9.72 -0.59
N ALA A 180 12.42 8.44 -0.77
CA ALA A 180 13.16 7.55 -1.65
C ALA A 180 12.88 7.91 -3.11
N TRP A 181 13.86 8.48 -3.78
CA TRP A 181 13.79 8.75 -5.22
C TRP A 181 14.06 7.46 -6.00
N SER A 182 13.30 7.27 -7.09
CA SER A 182 13.46 6.12 -7.97
C SER A 182 14.72 6.28 -8.82
N GLU A 183 15.75 5.51 -8.47
CA GLU A 183 16.90 5.22 -9.32
C GLU A 183 16.89 3.72 -9.62
N ASP A 184 16.82 3.32 -10.90
CA ASP A 184 16.63 1.92 -11.32
C ASP A 184 17.60 0.96 -10.63
N SER A 185 18.88 1.36 -10.54
CA SER A 185 19.91 0.54 -9.91
C SER A 185 19.69 0.35 -8.40
N GLN A 186 19.22 1.40 -7.71
CA GLN A 186 18.94 1.36 -6.28
C GLN A 186 17.67 0.56 -6.01
N VAL A 187 16.61 0.77 -6.79
CA VAL A 187 15.36 -0.02 -6.71
C VAL A 187 15.65 -1.52 -6.85
N VAL A 188 16.46 -1.90 -7.85
CA VAL A 188 16.88 -3.30 -8.06
C VAL A 188 17.71 -3.82 -6.88
N ALA A 189 18.62 -2.99 -6.35
CA ALA A 189 19.43 -3.36 -5.20
C ALA A 189 18.58 -3.60 -3.94
N ASP A 190 17.62 -2.73 -3.67
CA ASP A 190 16.74 -2.79 -2.51
C ASP A 190 15.80 -3.99 -2.56
N ILE A 191 15.23 -4.31 -3.73
CA ILE A 191 14.41 -5.53 -3.94
C ILE A 191 15.24 -6.78 -3.64
N ARG A 192 16.47 -6.85 -4.16
CA ARG A 192 17.37 -7.98 -3.91
C ARG A 192 17.80 -8.06 -2.45
N ALA A 193 18.07 -6.92 -1.82
CA ALA A 193 18.43 -6.85 -0.41
C ALA A 193 17.28 -7.31 0.50
N ALA A 194 16.04 -6.89 0.22
CA ALA A 194 14.85 -7.35 0.93
C ALA A 194 14.68 -8.87 0.80
N ARG A 195 14.84 -9.41 -0.41
CA ARG A 195 14.82 -10.87 -0.63
C ARG A 195 15.90 -11.58 0.17
N ALA A 196 17.15 -11.12 0.08
CA ALA A 196 18.29 -11.70 0.80
C ALA A 196 18.14 -11.60 2.32
N ALA A 197 17.45 -10.57 2.82
CA ALA A 197 17.12 -10.39 4.22
C ALA A 197 16.00 -11.32 4.72
N GLY A 198 15.44 -12.18 3.86
CA GLY A 198 14.46 -13.19 4.21
C GLY A 198 13.00 -12.77 4.01
N ALA A 199 12.72 -11.86 3.08
CA ALA A 199 11.35 -11.62 2.63
C ALA A 199 10.80 -12.86 1.90
N ASP A 200 9.60 -13.30 2.26
CA ASP A 200 8.83 -14.27 1.48
C ASP A 200 8.22 -13.62 0.24
N LEU A 201 7.82 -12.35 0.36
CA LEU A 201 7.25 -11.56 -0.73
C LEU A 201 7.85 -10.16 -0.74
N VAL A 202 8.10 -9.61 -1.93
CA VAL A 202 8.59 -8.23 -2.11
C VAL A 202 7.63 -7.46 -3.02
N ILE A 203 7.15 -6.30 -2.57
CA ILE A 203 6.15 -5.49 -3.26
C ILE A 203 6.64 -4.03 -3.37
N PRO A 204 7.09 -3.58 -4.55
CA PRO A 204 7.28 -2.15 -4.81
C PRO A 204 5.95 -1.43 -5.00
N PHE A 205 5.78 -0.27 -4.36
CA PHE A 205 4.67 0.66 -4.50
C PHE A 205 5.18 1.99 -5.06
N MET A 206 4.85 2.25 -6.33
CA MET A 206 5.50 3.28 -7.14
C MET A 206 4.63 4.51 -7.31
N HIS A 207 5.23 5.68 -7.13
CA HIS A 207 4.63 6.96 -7.49
C HIS A 207 5.31 7.48 -8.76
N TRP A 208 4.65 7.31 -9.92
CA TRP A 208 5.31 7.40 -11.24
C TRP A 208 4.37 7.70 -12.41
N GLY A 209 4.92 7.88 -13.61
CA GLY A 209 4.13 8.12 -14.82
C GLY A 209 3.76 9.59 -14.99
N TRP A 210 2.85 9.85 -15.92
CA TRP A 210 2.40 11.20 -16.25
C TRP A 210 0.97 11.40 -15.76
N GLU A 211 0.72 12.55 -15.13
CA GLU A 211 -0.61 12.94 -14.67
C GLU A 211 -1.64 12.86 -15.80
N ARG A 212 -2.79 12.26 -15.50
CA ARG A 212 -3.98 12.13 -16.36
C ARG A 212 -3.82 11.25 -17.60
N GLU A 213 -2.69 10.56 -17.76
CA GLU A 213 -2.53 9.57 -18.82
C GLU A 213 -3.16 8.23 -18.40
N GLU A 214 -4.25 7.83 -19.05
CA GLU A 214 -4.98 6.59 -18.73
C GLU A 214 -4.22 5.30 -19.13
N GLN A 215 -3.18 5.43 -19.96
CA GLN A 215 -2.34 4.31 -20.37
C GLN A 215 -0.96 4.42 -19.73
N PRO A 216 -0.41 3.33 -19.18
CA PRO A 216 0.91 3.36 -18.61
C PRO A 216 1.95 3.57 -19.72
N SER A 217 2.87 4.48 -19.45
CA SER A 217 3.99 4.79 -20.34
C SER A 217 4.95 3.59 -20.49
N GLU A 218 5.72 3.57 -21.58
CA GLU A 218 6.77 2.55 -21.79
C GLU A 218 7.79 2.53 -20.66
N ARG A 219 8.09 3.70 -20.06
CA ARG A 219 8.98 3.81 -18.90
C ARG A 219 8.42 3.05 -17.69
N GLN A 220 7.14 3.24 -17.36
CA GLN A 220 6.49 2.51 -16.27
C GLN A 220 6.51 0.99 -16.55
N ARG A 221 6.19 0.57 -17.78
CA ARG A 221 6.22 -0.85 -18.19
C ARG A 221 7.61 -1.47 -18.05
N GLN A 222 8.63 -0.78 -18.54
CA GLN A 222 10.01 -1.25 -18.47
C GLN A 222 10.50 -1.39 -17.03
N LEU A 223 10.25 -0.37 -16.19
CA LEU A 223 10.69 -0.39 -14.80
C LEU A 223 9.94 -1.46 -13.99
N ALA A 224 8.62 -1.58 -14.14
CA ALA A 224 7.82 -2.61 -13.48
C ALA A 224 8.35 -4.02 -13.78
N ARG A 225 8.64 -4.31 -15.06
CA ARG A 225 9.21 -5.59 -15.48
C ARG A 225 10.62 -5.81 -14.93
N THR A 226 11.42 -4.76 -14.85
CA THR A 226 12.75 -4.79 -14.21
C THR A 226 12.66 -5.12 -12.72
N MET A 227 11.66 -4.60 -12.01
CA MET A 227 11.42 -4.94 -10.60
C MET A 227 11.03 -6.41 -10.42
N ILE A 228 10.15 -6.94 -11.27
CA ILE A 228 9.80 -8.37 -11.27
C ILE A 228 11.04 -9.22 -11.54
N ASP A 229 11.85 -8.85 -12.53
CA ASP A 229 13.12 -9.54 -12.85
C ASP A 229 14.15 -9.47 -11.72
N ALA A 230 14.08 -8.44 -10.87
CA ALA A 230 14.92 -8.31 -9.68
C ALA A 230 14.45 -9.15 -8.48
N GLY A 231 13.22 -9.67 -8.51
CA GLY A 231 12.67 -10.55 -7.49
C GLY A 231 11.42 -10.03 -6.77
N ALA A 232 10.78 -8.97 -7.29
CA ALA A 232 9.46 -8.55 -6.82
C ALA A 232 8.37 -9.57 -7.21
N ASP A 233 7.35 -9.70 -6.36
CA ASP A 233 6.22 -10.61 -6.55
C ASP A 233 4.97 -9.93 -7.08
N VAL A 234 4.81 -8.65 -6.72
CA VAL A 234 3.74 -7.77 -7.18
C VAL A 234 4.33 -6.37 -7.32
N VAL A 235 3.92 -5.61 -8.32
CA VAL A 235 4.20 -4.17 -8.42
C VAL A 235 2.88 -3.41 -8.38
N VAL A 236 2.79 -2.40 -7.52
CA VAL A 236 1.63 -1.51 -7.39
C VAL A 236 2.08 -0.11 -7.74
N GLY A 237 1.24 0.67 -8.43
CA GLY A 237 1.54 2.06 -8.76
C GLY A 237 0.42 3.03 -8.40
N GLY A 238 0.75 4.31 -8.37
CA GLY A 238 -0.13 5.49 -8.23
C GLY A 238 0.56 6.71 -8.85
N HIS A 239 0.07 7.93 -8.58
CA HIS A 239 0.48 9.23 -9.15
C HIS A 239 -0.32 9.78 -10.34
N PRO A 240 -0.62 9.05 -11.43
CA PRO A 240 -1.29 9.63 -12.59
C PRO A 240 -2.68 10.24 -12.30
N HIS A 241 -3.19 10.10 -11.07
CA HIS A 241 -4.53 10.48 -10.61
C HIS A 241 -5.67 9.76 -11.35
N VAL A 242 -5.35 8.86 -12.28
CA VAL A 242 -6.27 7.98 -12.99
C VAL A 242 -5.86 6.54 -12.76
N THR A 243 -6.82 5.63 -12.84
CA THR A 243 -6.50 4.21 -12.84
C THR A 243 -5.80 3.83 -14.14
N GLN A 244 -4.76 3.00 -14.04
CA GLN A 244 -4.07 2.43 -15.19
C GLN A 244 -4.13 0.91 -15.05
N GLY A 245 -4.35 0.22 -16.17
CA GLY A 245 -4.63 -1.22 -16.19
C GLY A 245 -3.58 -2.10 -15.48
N ALA A 246 -3.86 -3.39 -15.45
CA ALA A 246 -2.95 -4.39 -14.89
C ALA A 246 -2.41 -5.30 -16.00
N GLU A 247 -1.24 -5.89 -15.77
CA GLU A 247 -0.73 -6.98 -16.59
C GLU A 247 -0.07 -8.06 -15.75
N TYR A 248 0.02 -9.26 -16.31
CA TYR A 248 0.90 -10.30 -15.79
C TYR A 248 2.21 -10.30 -16.58
N TYR A 249 3.32 -10.21 -15.87
CA TYR A 249 4.66 -10.39 -16.44
C TYR A 249 5.36 -11.54 -15.71
N ARG A 250 5.75 -12.59 -16.44
CA ARG A 250 6.33 -13.83 -15.88
C ARG A 250 5.49 -14.43 -14.74
N GLY A 251 4.17 -14.36 -14.88
CA GLY A 251 3.20 -14.86 -13.89
C GLY A 251 3.09 -14.02 -12.62
N LYS A 252 3.69 -12.83 -12.57
CA LYS A 252 3.60 -11.87 -11.46
C LYS A 252 2.74 -10.68 -11.86
N LEU A 253 2.00 -10.14 -10.89
CA LEU A 253 1.04 -9.05 -11.11
C LEU A 253 1.76 -7.69 -11.14
N ILE A 254 1.40 -6.86 -12.11
CA ILE A 254 1.72 -5.43 -12.15
C ILE A 254 0.40 -4.67 -12.25
N VAL A 255 0.14 -3.76 -11.31
CA VAL A 255 -0.95 -2.78 -11.37
C VAL A 255 -0.32 -1.40 -11.52
N TYR A 256 -0.57 -0.72 -12.65
CA TYR A 256 0.21 0.46 -13.02
C TYR A 256 -0.20 1.74 -12.28
N SER A 257 -1.48 1.91 -11.97
CA SER A 257 -1.97 3.01 -11.15
C SER A 257 -3.30 2.66 -10.51
N LEU A 258 -3.41 2.89 -9.20
CA LEU A 258 -4.66 2.80 -8.45
C LEU A 258 -5.52 4.07 -8.57
N GLY A 259 -4.99 5.16 -9.14
CA GLY A 259 -5.67 6.45 -9.20
C GLY A 259 -5.83 7.11 -7.83
N ASN A 260 -6.74 8.07 -7.73
CA ASN A 260 -7.05 8.74 -6.47
C ASN A 260 -7.85 7.83 -5.53
N PHE A 261 -7.71 8.01 -4.22
CA PHE A 261 -8.59 7.38 -3.25
C PHE A 261 -9.26 8.40 -2.33
N VAL A 262 -8.53 9.39 -1.81
CA VAL A 262 -9.11 10.56 -1.14
C VAL A 262 -8.48 11.79 -1.76
N PHE A 263 -9.16 12.48 -2.68
CA PHE A 263 -8.62 13.66 -3.37
C PHE A 263 -9.74 14.42 -4.11
N ASP A 264 -9.90 15.71 -3.84
CA ASP A 264 -10.78 16.62 -4.59
C ASP A 264 -10.03 17.42 -5.68
N GLY A 265 -10.70 18.41 -6.28
CA GLY A 265 -10.08 19.34 -7.23
C GLY A 265 -10.01 18.86 -8.69
N PHE A 266 -10.61 17.71 -8.99
CA PHE A 266 -10.64 17.14 -10.34
C PHE A 266 -12.01 17.31 -11.02
N ASP A 267 -12.01 17.47 -12.35
CA ASP A 267 -13.18 17.82 -13.16
C ASP A 267 -13.64 16.71 -14.12
N ASN A 268 -12.82 15.69 -14.35
CA ASN A 268 -13.12 14.60 -15.27
C ASN A 268 -13.31 13.25 -14.54
N ALA A 269 -14.10 12.36 -15.15
CA ALA A 269 -14.50 11.09 -14.56
C ALA A 269 -13.32 10.15 -14.28
N ALA A 270 -12.30 10.13 -15.15
CA ALA A 270 -11.12 9.28 -14.99
C ALA A 270 -10.36 9.65 -13.70
N THR A 271 -10.18 10.95 -13.45
CA THR A 271 -9.50 11.45 -12.24
C THR A 271 -10.34 11.35 -10.96
N ARG A 272 -11.66 11.20 -11.11
CA ARG A 272 -12.59 10.90 -10.02
C ARG A 272 -12.89 9.41 -9.89
N THR A 273 -12.08 8.55 -10.53
CA THR A 273 -12.16 7.09 -10.40
C THR A 273 -10.87 6.55 -9.81
N GLY A 274 -11.01 5.71 -8.79
CA GLY A 274 -9.92 5.07 -8.07
C GLY A 274 -10.18 3.59 -7.84
N TRP A 275 -9.15 2.87 -7.44
CA TRP A 275 -9.23 1.46 -7.03
C TRP A 275 -8.69 1.26 -5.62
N LEU A 276 -9.46 0.55 -4.81
CA LEU A 276 -8.91 -0.21 -3.69
C LEU A 276 -8.47 -1.57 -4.24
N LEU A 277 -7.17 -1.87 -4.16
CA LEU A 277 -6.61 -3.16 -4.55
C LEU A 277 -6.53 -4.08 -3.33
N ARG A 278 -7.17 -5.25 -3.40
CA ARG A 278 -7.05 -6.32 -2.40
C ARG A 278 -6.19 -7.44 -2.96
N LEU A 279 -5.16 -7.82 -2.21
CA LEU A 279 -4.28 -8.95 -2.48
C LEU A 279 -4.51 -10.04 -1.44
N THR A 280 -4.71 -11.27 -1.87
CA THR A 280 -4.69 -12.46 -1.00
C THR A 280 -3.40 -13.24 -1.27
N LEU A 281 -2.58 -13.40 -0.24
CA LEU A 281 -1.20 -13.87 -0.32
C LEU A 281 -0.96 -15.05 0.62
N ASP A 282 -0.06 -15.97 0.25
CA ASP A 282 0.49 -16.97 1.15
C ASP A 282 2.00 -17.22 0.86
N LYS A 283 2.58 -18.28 1.42
CA LYS A 283 4.00 -18.64 1.22
C LYS A 283 4.34 -19.00 -0.23
N SER A 284 3.34 -19.36 -1.03
CA SER A 284 3.51 -19.69 -2.45
C SER A 284 3.46 -18.45 -3.35
N GLY A 285 2.89 -17.34 -2.87
CA GLY A 285 2.78 -16.09 -3.61
C GLY A 285 1.39 -15.47 -3.56
N LEU A 286 1.06 -14.74 -4.63
CA LEU A 286 -0.26 -14.19 -4.86
C LEU A 286 -1.25 -15.29 -5.22
N LEU A 287 -2.29 -15.47 -4.40
CA LEU A 287 -3.38 -16.43 -4.62
C LEU A 287 -4.51 -15.82 -5.45
N ALA A 288 -4.90 -14.59 -5.12
CA ALA A 288 -5.96 -13.85 -5.80
C ALA A 288 -5.78 -12.36 -5.59
N TRP A 289 -6.29 -11.57 -6.53
CA TRP A 289 -6.42 -10.14 -6.38
C TRP A 289 -7.69 -9.64 -7.04
N GLU A 290 -8.21 -8.54 -6.49
CA GLU A 290 -9.34 -7.83 -7.04
C GLU A 290 -9.16 -6.34 -6.80
N THR A 291 -9.70 -5.53 -7.70
CA THR A 291 -9.90 -4.10 -7.45
C THR A 291 -11.36 -3.85 -7.10
N LEU A 292 -11.58 -2.88 -6.23
CA LEU A 292 -12.90 -2.31 -5.96
C LEU A 292 -12.90 -0.87 -6.47
N ALA A 293 -13.69 -0.60 -7.50
CA ALA A 293 -13.85 0.74 -8.05
C ALA A 293 -14.50 1.72 -7.05
N ALA A 294 -13.89 2.88 -6.93
CA ALA A 294 -14.31 3.99 -6.10
C ALA A 294 -14.53 5.22 -6.97
N HIS A 295 -15.58 5.98 -6.67
CA HIS A 295 -15.80 7.31 -7.21
C HIS A 295 -15.52 8.36 -6.13
N MET A 296 -14.63 9.30 -6.39
CA MET A 296 -14.42 10.44 -5.49
C MET A 296 -15.55 11.45 -5.68
N ASP A 297 -16.29 11.73 -4.61
CA ASP A 297 -17.30 12.78 -4.60
C ASP A 297 -16.69 14.19 -4.60
N ASP A 298 -17.53 15.22 -4.55
CA ASP A 298 -17.06 16.61 -4.66
C ASP A 298 -16.23 17.08 -3.44
N ASP A 299 -16.35 16.42 -2.29
CA ASP A 299 -15.46 16.62 -1.14
C ASP A 299 -14.19 15.73 -1.23
N GLY A 300 -14.02 14.98 -2.33
CA GLY A 300 -12.89 14.09 -2.56
C GLY A 300 -12.99 12.76 -1.83
N SER A 301 -14.16 12.38 -1.30
CA SER A 301 -14.35 11.15 -0.52
C SER A 301 -14.69 9.97 -1.43
N PRO A 302 -14.06 8.79 -1.25
CA PRO A 302 -14.31 7.62 -2.08
C PRO A 302 -15.64 6.95 -1.72
N GLN A 303 -16.48 6.78 -2.74
CA GLN A 303 -17.73 6.05 -2.68
C GLN A 303 -17.63 4.75 -3.50
N PRO A 304 -17.96 3.57 -2.93
CA PRO A 304 -17.96 2.33 -3.69
C PRO A 304 -18.89 2.41 -4.91
N MET A 305 -18.38 2.06 -6.08
CA MET A 305 -19.18 2.02 -7.31
C MET A 305 -19.83 0.64 -7.47
N ALA A 306 -20.97 0.41 -6.81
CA ALA A 306 -21.68 -0.87 -6.90
C ALA A 306 -22.01 -1.23 -8.35
N GLY A 307 -21.68 -2.46 -8.77
CA GLY A 307 -21.91 -2.93 -10.14
C GLY A 307 -20.88 -2.49 -11.18
N ALA A 308 -19.91 -1.64 -10.82
CA ALA A 308 -18.81 -1.31 -11.72
C ALA A 308 -17.90 -2.53 -11.95
N THR A 309 -17.38 -2.67 -13.17
CA THR A 309 -16.35 -3.65 -13.49
C THR A 309 -14.97 -3.05 -13.30
N SER A 310 -14.05 -3.84 -12.76
CA SER A 310 -12.65 -3.44 -12.61
C SER A 310 -11.72 -4.67 -12.66
N PRO A 311 -10.42 -4.48 -12.94
CA PRO A 311 -9.47 -5.57 -13.11
C PRO A 311 -9.37 -6.50 -11.89
N CYS A 312 -9.26 -7.80 -12.13
CA CYS A 312 -9.03 -8.82 -11.11
C CYS A 312 -8.31 -10.05 -11.69
N GLY A 313 -7.92 -10.98 -10.83
CA GLY A 313 -7.36 -12.25 -11.26
C GLY A 313 -6.93 -13.17 -10.12
N ARG A 314 -6.36 -14.32 -10.50
CA ARG A 314 -5.92 -15.39 -9.60
C ARG A 314 -4.53 -15.87 -9.95
N ALA A 315 -3.92 -16.61 -9.02
CA ALA A 315 -2.68 -17.32 -9.23
C ALA A 315 -2.74 -18.18 -10.50
N GLY A 316 -1.72 -18.07 -11.35
CA GLY A 316 -1.59 -18.86 -12.57
C GLY A 316 -2.33 -18.29 -13.80
N ASP A 317 -3.12 -17.23 -13.64
CA ASP A 317 -3.70 -16.53 -14.78
C ASP A 317 -2.60 -15.88 -15.63
N SER A 318 -2.79 -15.89 -16.95
CA SER A 318 -1.92 -15.20 -17.91
C SER A 318 -2.58 -13.96 -18.52
N VAL A 319 -3.87 -13.74 -18.24
CA VAL A 319 -4.68 -12.64 -18.74
C VAL A 319 -5.48 -12.07 -17.57
N VAL A 320 -5.57 -10.75 -17.50
CA VAL A 320 -6.36 -10.05 -16.48
C VAL A 320 -7.84 -10.18 -16.82
N SER A 321 -8.64 -10.53 -15.81
CA SER A 321 -10.10 -10.61 -15.92
C SER A 321 -10.75 -9.32 -15.41
N GLU A 322 -12.06 -9.19 -15.61
CA GLU A 322 -12.86 -8.14 -14.97
C GLU A 322 -13.78 -8.76 -13.92
N CYS A 323 -13.81 -8.14 -12.74
CA CYS A 323 -14.71 -8.49 -11.64
C CYS A 323 -15.68 -7.34 -11.40
N VAL A 324 -16.88 -7.69 -10.94
CA VAL A 324 -17.93 -6.73 -10.58
C VAL A 324 -17.80 -6.37 -9.11
N ASN A 325 -17.78 -5.08 -8.80
CA ASN A 325 -17.94 -4.55 -7.46
C ASN A 325 -19.24 -5.06 -6.85
N LYS A 326 -19.12 -5.97 -5.89
CA LYS A 326 -20.26 -6.45 -5.12
C LYS A 326 -20.73 -5.33 -4.17
N PRO A 327 -22.05 -5.25 -3.92
CA PRO A 327 -22.61 -4.29 -2.96
C PRO A 327 -22.12 -4.54 -1.53
#